data_AF-A0A0W8D588-F1
#
_entry.id   AF-A0A0W8D588-F1
#
_cell.length_a   1.000
_cell.length_b   1.000
_cell.length_c   1.000
_cell.angle_alpha   90.00
_cell.angle_beta   90.00
_cell.angle_gamma   90.00
#
_symmetry.space_group_name_H-M   'P 1'
#
loop_
_entity.id
_entity.type
_entity.pdbx_description
1 polymer ?
#
loop_
_entity_poly.entity_id
_entity_poly.type
_entity_poly.pdbx_seq_one_letter_code
_entity_poly.pdbx_strand_id
1 'polypeptide(L)'
;MRLHLLLLALIVQYVGADDDSTPEKDLISQYIHVPTSCETENCVAGGCLFENCVSPLSCKGGLCYFRKCKEAVCEGGACVFDNTAEASCPGGGCQFVNVPATLADGYCDGGGCTLDGDSHPSSLSGSLAQ
;
A
#
# COMPACT_ATOMS: atom_id res chain seq x y z
N MET A 1 -5.09 52.38 45.16
CA MET A 1 -5.87 51.17 44.80
C MET A 1 -7.08 51.65 44.02
N ARG A 2 -7.36 51.36 42.75
CA ARG A 2 -6.94 50.31 41.80
C ARG A 2 -7.02 50.95 40.39
N LEU A 3 -6.07 50.66 39.50
CA LEU A 3 -6.15 51.05 38.10
C LEU A 3 -5.99 49.79 37.24
N HIS A 4 -7.03 49.48 36.47
CA HIS A 4 -7.07 48.41 35.49
C HIS A 4 -6.07 48.64 34.36
N LEU A 5 -5.35 47.61 33.91
CA LEU A 5 -4.74 47.58 32.59
C LEU A 5 -4.45 46.12 32.14
N LEU A 6 -4.99 45.77 30.96
CA LEU A 6 -4.52 44.77 29.96
C LEU A 6 -4.64 43.28 30.36
N LEU A 7 -5.57 42.46 29.86
CA LEU A 7 -5.87 42.12 28.45
C LEU A 7 -4.62 41.75 27.66
N LEU A 8 -4.09 40.56 27.94
CA LEU A 8 -3.12 39.86 27.11
C LEU A 8 -3.82 38.62 26.52
N ALA A 9 -4.08 38.73 25.23
CA ALA A 9 -4.43 37.64 24.35
C ALA A 9 -3.30 36.59 24.35
N LEU A 10 -3.65 35.33 24.56
CA LEU A 10 -2.85 34.20 24.09
C LEU A 10 -3.75 33.30 23.27
N ILE A 11 -3.55 33.49 21.98
CA ILE A 11 -4.09 32.80 20.84
C ILE A 11 -3.56 31.36 20.85
N VAL A 12 -4.50 30.42 20.66
CA VAL A 12 -4.40 29.15 19.91
C VAL A 12 -3.05 28.43 19.96
N GLN A 13 -3.03 27.22 20.52
CA GLN A 13 -2.53 26.03 19.81
C GLN A 13 -3.38 24.81 20.21
N TYR A 14 -4.25 24.40 19.27
CA TYR A 14 -4.81 23.06 19.22
C TYR A 14 -3.63 22.12 18.93
N VAL A 15 -3.27 21.27 19.90
CA VAL A 15 -2.40 20.12 19.66
C VAL A 15 -3.31 18.97 19.25
N GLY A 16 -3.50 18.83 17.95
CA GLY A 16 -3.96 17.58 17.34
C GLY A 16 -2.76 16.91 16.70
N ALA A 17 -2.23 15.89 17.37
CA ALA A 17 -1.27 14.91 16.88
C ALA A 17 -1.80 13.57 17.43
N ASP A 18 -1.95 12.48 16.68
CA ASP A 18 -1.23 12.03 15.49
C ASP A 18 -2.24 11.38 14.53
N ASP A 19 -2.31 11.90 13.29
CA ASP A 19 -2.89 11.17 12.17
C ASP A 19 -1.74 10.41 11.52
N ASP A 20 -1.60 9.13 11.88
CA ASP A 20 -0.66 8.16 11.32
C ASP A 20 -1.05 7.83 9.86
N SER A 21 -0.98 8.84 9.00
CA SER A 21 -1.16 8.71 7.57
C SER A 21 0.20 8.82 6.92
N THR A 22 0.89 7.70 6.79
CA THR A 22 2.09 7.61 5.95
C THR A 22 1.74 8.04 4.52
N PRO A 23 2.55 8.92 3.89
CA PRO A 23 2.24 9.50 2.59
C PRO A 23 2.09 8.46 1.46
N GLU A 24 2.60 7.25 1.66
CA GLU A 24 2.59 6.17 0.67
C GLU A 24 1.21 5.51 0.52
N LYS A 25 0.44 5.38 1.61
CA LYS A 25 -0.94 4.85 1.58
C LYS A 25 -1.90 5.76 0.81
N ASP A 26 -1.60 7.06 0.83
CA ASP A 26 -2.40 8.10 0.19
C ASP A 26 -2.22 8.10 -1.35
N LEU A 27 -1.00 7.85 -1.83
CA LEU A 27 -0.70 7.85 -3.27
C LEU A 27 -1.39 6.71 -4.03
N ILE A 28 -1.43 5.51 -3.44
CA ILE A 28 -2.07 4.34 -4.08
C ILE A 28 -3.59 4.53 -4.15
N SER A 29 -4.18 5.09 -3.09
CA SER A 29 -5.63 5.30 -2.98
C SER A 29 -6.15 6.41 -3.91
N GLN A 30 -5.30 7.39 -4.24
CA GLN A 30 -5.63 8.50 -5.14
C GLN A 30 -5.37 8.18 -6.62
N TYR A 31 -4.60 7.12 -6.93
CA TYR A 31 -4.24 6.79 -8.30
C TYR A 31 -5.43 6.25 -9.10
N ILE A 32 -5.65 6.81 -10.30
CA ILE A 32 -6.68 6.33 -11.23
C ILE A 32 -6.10 5.21 -12.07
N HIS A 33 -6.39 3.98 -11.66
CA HIS A 33 -5.90 2.79 -12.35
C HIS A 33 -6.59 2.59 -13.71
N VAL A 34 -5.81 2.20 -14.72
CA VAL A 34 -6.29 1.98 -16.09
C VAL A 34 -6.76 0.53 -16.25
N PRO A 35 -8.04 0.27 -16.57
CA PRO A 35 -8.53 -1.09 -16.83
C PRO A 35 -7.69 -1.77 -17.92
N THR A 36 -7.12 -2.93 -17.59
CA THR A 36 -6.18 -3.65 -18.44
C THR A 36 -6.62 -5.10 -18.60
N SER A 37 -6.52 -5.61 -19.83
CA SER A 37 -6.87 -7.00 -20.17
C SER A 37 -5.95 -7.99 -19.46
N CYS A 38 -6.49 -9.12 -19.02
CA CYS A 38 -5.71 -10.24 -18.48
C CYS A 38 -4.73 -10.84 -19.51
N GLU A 39 -4.93 -10.59 -20.80
CA GLU A 39 -4.05 -11.05 -21.89
C GLU A 39 -2.75 -10.25 -21.98
N THR A 40 -2.69 -9.05 -21.38
CA THR A 40 -1.49 -8.22 -21.40
C THR A 40 -0.36 -8.86 -20.59
N GLU A 41 -0.70 -9.66 -19.56
CA GLU A 41 0.18 -10.38 -18.62
C GLU A 41 1.16 -9.52 -17.81
N ASN A 42 1.70 -8.42 -18.38
CA ASN A 42 2.65 -7.53 -17.74
C ASN A 42 2.30 -6.04 -17.92
N CYS A 43 2.21 -5.31 -16.80
CA CYS A 43 2.10 -3.85 -16.79
C CYS A 43 3.45 -3.18 -16.49
N VAL A 44 4.24 -2.91 -17.53
CA VAL A 44 5.57 -2.29 -17.38
C VAL A 44 5.49 -0.81 -17.00
N ALA A 45 4.47 -0.10 -17.50
CA ALA A 45 4.29 1.32 -17.21
C ALA A 45 3.76 1.58 -15.78
N GLY A 46 3.20 0.56 -15.13
CA GLY A 46 2.51 0.70 -13.85
C GLY A 46 1.09 1.25 -14.01
N GLY A 47 0.36 1.36 -12.91
CA GLY A 47 -0.96 1.99 -12.93
C GLY A 47 -2.10 1.17 -13.53
N CYS A 48 -1.90 -0.13 -13.76
CA CYS A 48 -2.91 -0.99 -14.37
C CYS A 48 -3.92 -1.49 -13.33
N LEU A 49 -5.18 -1.63 -13.74
CA LEU A 49 -6.21 -2.40 -13.04
C LEU A 49 -6.45 -3.72 -13.76
N PHE A 50 -6.16 -4.82 -13.10
CA PHE A 50 -6.52 -6.16 -13.54
C PHE A 50 -7.62 -6.72 -12.64
N GLU A 51 -8.63 -7.34 -13.26
CA GLU A 51 -9.78 -7.85 -12.53
C GLU A 51 -10.24 -9.22 -13.05
N ASN A 52 -10.53 -10.15 -12.13
CA ASN A 52 -11.03 -11.51 -12.40
C ASN A 52 -10.09 -12.33 -13.32
N CYS A 53 -8.78 -12.13 -13.23
CA CYS A 53 -7.82 -12.83 -14.07
C CYS A 53 -7.44 -14.20 -13.50
N VAL A 54 -7.43 -15.22 -14.36
CA VAL A 54 -7.04 -16.59 -14.02
C VAL A 54 -5.57 -16.89 -14.34
N SER A 55 -5.01 -16.17 -15.31
CA SER A 55 -3.59 -16.25 -15.66
C SER A 55 -2.75 -15.44 -14.68
N PRO A 56 -1.48 -15.84 -14.44
CA PRO A 56 -0.56 -15.07 -13.63
C PRO A 56 -0.26 -13.71 -14.27
N LEU A 57 -0.14 -12.68 -13.44
CA LEU A 57 0.11 -11.31 -13.86
C LEU A 57 1.37 -10.74 -13.19
N SER A 58 2.06 -9.83 -13.88
CA SER A 58 3.17 -9.07 -13.31
C SER A 58 2.96 -7.56 -13.51
N CYS A 59 3.29 -6.77 -12.50
CA CYS A 59 3.35 -5.33 -12.59
C CYS A 59 4.75 -4.84 -12.22
N LYS A 60 5.53 -4.52 -13.26
CA LYS A 60 6.90 -4.01 -13.12
C LYS A 60 6.95 -2.52 -12.83
N GLY A 61 5.97 -1.75 -13.30
CA GLY A 61 5.95 -0.31 -13.09
C GLY A 61 5.38 0.16 -11.74
N GLY A 62 4.83 -0.75 -10.93
CA GLY A 62 4.22 -0.43 -9.65
C GLY A 62 2.84 0.23 -9.77
N LEU A 63 2.25 0.60 -8.64
CA LEU A 63 0.94 1.28 -8.58
C LEU A 63 -0.18 0.51 -9.31
N CYS A 64 -0.10 -0.82 -9.36
CA CYS A 64 -1.14 -1.64 -9.97
C CYS A 64 -2.19 -2.07 -8.96
N TYR A 65 -3.41 -2.31 -9.44
CA TYR A 65 -4.51 -2.87 -8.67
C TYR A 65 -4.89 -4.23 -9.25
N PHE A 66 -4.80 -5.27 -8.44
CA PHE A 66 -5.22 -6.63 -8.78
C PHE A 66 -6.45 -7.00 -7.96
N ARG A 67 -7.58 -7.24 -8.62
CA ARG A 67 -8.85 -7.58 -7.97
C ARG A 67 -9.33 -8.96 -8.38
N LYS A 68 -9.55 -9.86 -7.41
CA LYS A 68 -10.08 -11.21 -7.67
C LYS A 68 -9.23 -11.99 -8.68
N CYS A 69 -7.92 -11.79 -8.64
CA CYS A 69 -6.98 -12.48 -9.51
C CYS A 69 -6.53 -13.79 -8.85
N LYS A 70 -6.21 -14.80 -9.67
CA LYS A 70 -5.65 -16.04 -9.14
C LYS A 70 -4.23 -15.81 -8.61
N GLU A 71 -3.39 -15.16 -9.40
CA GLU A 71 -1.97 -14.95 -9.10
C GLU A 71 -1.51 -13.58 -9.65
N ALA A 72 -0.77 -12.81 -8.86
CA ALA A 72 -0.17 -11.55 -9.29
C ALA A 72 1.10 -11.20 -8.52
N VAL A 73 2.08 -10.63 -9.22
CA VAL A 73 3.35 -10.16 -8.65
C VAL A 73 3.54 -8.67 -8.94
N CYS A 74 3.88 -7.89 -7.90
CA CYS A 74 4.19 -6.47 -8.00
C CYS A 74 5.67 -6.22 -7.73
N GLU A 75 6.45 -6.08 -8.80
CA GLU A 75 7.89 -5.81 -8.75
C GLU A 75 8.18 -4.32 -8.53
N GLY A 76 7.31 -3.42 -9.04
CA GLY A 76 7.50 -1.97 -8.92
C GLY A 76 7.04 -1.36 -7.59
N GLY A 77 6.42 -2.16 -6.72
CA GLY A 77 5.92 -1.72 -5.41
C GLY A 77 4.62 -0.89 -5.48
N ALA A 78 4.12 -0.54 -4.29
CA ALA A 78 2.94 0.29 -4.10
C ALA A 78 1.68 -0.25 -4.82
N CYS A 79 1.51 -1.57 -4.92
CA CYS A 79 0.33 -2.19 -5.53
C CYS A 79 -0.75 -2.52 -4.50
N VAL A 80 -1.97 -2.73 -4.98
CA VAL A 80 -3.09 -3.28 -4.19
C VAL A 80 -3.43 -4.68 -4.70
N PHE A 81 -3.53 -5.62 -3.77
CA PHE A 81 -4.03 -6.97 -3.99
C PHE A 81 -5.34 -7.14 -3.22
N ASP A 82 -6.48 -7.02 -3.90
CA ASP A 82 -7.81 -7.22 -3.32
C ASP A 82 -8.36 -8.59 -3.72
N ASN A 83 -8.51 -9.49 -2.75
CA ASN A 83 -9.00 -10.85 -2.97
C ASN A 83 -8.19 -11.59 -4.05
N THR A 84 -6.87 -11.40 -4.05
CA THR A 84 -5.96 -12.11 -4.96
C THR A 84 -5.37 -13.30 -4.22
N ALA A 85 -5.52 -14.52 -4.77
CA ALA A 85 -5.23 -15.74 -4.03
C ALA A 85 -3.72 -15.93 -3.77
N GLU A 86 -2.91 -15.73 -4.80
CA GLU A 86 -1.45 -15.79 -4.73
C GLU A 86 -0.87 -14.40 -5.08
N ALA A 87 -0.54 -13.62 -4.06
CA ALA A 87 -0.04 -12.26 -4.22
C ALA A 87 1.40 -12.15 -3.71
N SER A 88 2.27 -11.46 -4.44
CA SER A 88 3.66 -11.20 -4.03
C SER A 88 4.08 -9.76 -4.34
N CYS A 89 4.78 -9.14 -3.39
CA CYS A 89 5.26 -7.76 -3.44
C CYS A 89 6.74 -7.66 -3.07
N PRO A 90 7.64 -8.06 -3.98
CA PRO A 90 9.07 -7.80 -3.81
C PRO A 90 9.43 -6.31 -3.92
N GLY A 91 8.58 -5.47 -4.54
CA GLY A 91 8.83 -4.03 -4.68
C GLY A 91 8.53 -3.18 -3.44
N GLY A 92 7.83 -3.75 -2.45
CA GLY A 92 7.48 -3.08 -1.19
C GLY A 92 6.28 -2.14 -1.27
N GLY A 93 5.79 -1.70 -0.10
CA GLY A 93 4.70 -0.72 0.01
C GLY A 93 3.33 -1.22 -0.44
N CYS A 94 3.14 -2.54 -0.61
CA CYS A 94 1.90 -3.07 -1.14
C CYS A 94 0.80 -3.24 -0.07
N GLN A 95 -0.43 -3.18 -0.53
CA GLN A 95 -1.62 -3.40 0.28
C GLN A 95 -2.24 -4.75 -0.07
N PHE A 96 -2.45 -5.59 0.92
CA PHE A 96 -3.12 -6.88 0.81
C PHE A 96 -4.47 -6.76 1.51
N VAL A 97 -5.56 -6.91 0.78
CA VAL A 97 -6.93 -6.67 1.25
C VAL A 97 -7.77 -7.89 0.92
N ASN A 98 -8.47 -8.44 1.92
CA ASN A 98 -9.33 -9.63 1.76
C ASN A 98 -8.61 -10.83 1.12
N VAL A 99 -7.30 -10.94 1.31
CA VAL A 99 -6.49 -12.05 0.78
C VAL A 99 -6.67 -13.30 1.64
N PRO A 100 -6.45 -14.51 1.09
CA PRO A 100 -6.46 -15.72 1.90
C PRO A 100 -5.41 -15.64 3.02
N ALA A 101 -5.74 -16.23 4.18
CA ALA A 101 -4.90 -16.19 5.39
C ALA A 101 -3.52 -16.88 5.24
N THR A 102 -3.30 -17.60 4.14
CA THR A 102 -2.08 -18.38 3.86
C THR A 102 -1.37 -17.85 2.62
N LEU A 103 -1.02 -16.57 2.62
CA LEU A 103 -0.09 -16.04 1.61
C LEU A 103 1.25 -16.78 1.71
N ALA A 104 1.91 -16.94 0.56
CA ALA A 104 3.20 -17.62 0.50
C ALA A 104 4.27 -16.89 1.33
N ASP A 105 5.22 -17.64 1.88
CA ASP A 105 6.40 -17.03 2.50
C ASP A 105 7.09 -16.09 1.50
N GLY A 106 7.54 -14.93 1.98
CA GLY A 106 8.20 -13.92 1.15
C GLY A 106 7.26 -13.02 0.34
N TYR A 107 5.94 -13.12 0.53
CA TYR A 107 4.98 -12.26 -0.18
C TYR A 107 5.20 -10.75 0.05
N CYS A 108 5.89 -10.36 1.13
CA CYS A 108 6.23 -8.97 1.46
C CYS A 108 7.76 -8.78 1.63
N ASP A 109 8.57 -9.35 0.74
CA ASP A 109 10.03 -9.22 0.82
C ASP A 109 10.55 -7.80 0.55
N GLY A 110 9.81 -6.99 -0.21
CA GLY A 110 10.14 -5.58 -0.41
C GLY A 110 9.85 -4.68 0.80
N GLY A 111 9.14 -5.22 1.79
CA GLY A 111 8.78 -4.55 3.03
C GLY A 111 7.72 -3.46 2.91
N GLY A 112 7.38 -2.83 4.04
CA GLY A 112 6.40 -1.75 4.09
C GLY A 112 4.97 -2.13 3.66
N CYS A 113 4.61 -3.42 3.72
CA CYS A 113 3.28 -3.85 3.31
C CYS A 113 2.25 -3.68 4.42
N THR A 114 0.99 -3.58 4.02
CA THR A 114 -0.14 -3.63 4.95
C THR A 114 -1.03 -4.82 4.63
N LEU A 115 -1.52 -5.51 5.65
CA LEU A 115 -2.51 -6.58 5.54
C LEU A 115 -3.81 -6.13 6.21
N ASP A 116 -4.89 -6.04 5.45
CA ASP A 116 -6.21 -5.57 5.88
C ASP A 116 -6.18 -4.21 6.61
N GLY A 117 -5.22 -3.36 6.21
CA GLY A 117 -5.02 -2.02 6.75
C GLY A 117 -4.01 -1.93 7.88
N ASP A 118 -3.62 -3.04 8.50
CA ASP A 118 -2.60 -3.11 9.53
C ASP A 118 -1.20 -3.27 8.92
N SER A 119 -0.20 -2.61 9.51
CA SER A 119 1.19 -2.77 9.09
C SER A 119 1.64 -4.22 9.29
N HIS A 120 2.11 -4.85 8.21
CA HIS A 120 2.62 -6.20 8.27
C HIS A 120 4.16 -6.17 8.36
N PRO A 121 4.78 -6.91 9.30
CA PRO A 121 6.23 -6.99 9.37
C PRO A 121 6.76 -7.58 8.06
N SER A 122 7.74 -6.91 7.47
CA SER A 122 8.48 -7.45 6.33
C SER A 122 9.12 -8.78 6.76
N SER A 123 9.14 -9.78 5.88
CA SER A 123 9.85 -11.04 6.15
C SER A 123 11.24 -10.68 6.69
N LEU A 124 11.56 -11.14 7.90
CA LEU A 124 12.74 -10.74 8.69
C LEU A 124 14.08 -11.23 8.10
N SER A 125 14.22 -11.31 6.78
CA SER A 125 15.47 -11.62 6.10
C SER A 125 16.42 -10.42 6.03
N GLY A 126 15.94 -9.19 6.31
CA GLY A 126 16.74 -7.95 6.26
C GLY A 126 17.37 -7.50 7.57
N SER A 127 16.91 -7.96 8.74
CA SER A 127 17.44 -7.50 10.05
C SER A 127 18.70 -8.25 10.54
N LEU A 128 19.37 -9.02 9.68
CA LEU A 128 20.65 -9.67 9.98
C LEU A 128 21.76 -9.29 8.98
N ALA A 129 21.76 -8.04 8.50
CA ALA A 129 22.92 -7.46 7.81
C ALA A 129 23.51 -6.30 8.63
N GLN A 130 24.35 -6.69 9.60
CA GLN A 130 25.52 -6.01 10.17
C GLN A 130 25.33 -4.84 11.15
#